data_AF-A0A820M165-F1
#
_entry.id   AF-A0A820M165-F1
#
_cell.length_a   1.000
_cell.length_b   1.000
_cell.length_c   1.000
_cell.angle_alpha   90.00
_cell.angle_beta   90.00
_cell.angle_gamma   90.00
#
_symmetry.space_group_name_H-M   'P 1'
#
loop_
_entity.id
_entity.type
_entity.pdbx_description
1 polymer ?
#
loop_
_entity_poly.entity_id
_entity_poly.type
_entity_poly.pdbx_seq_one_letter_code
_entity_poly.pdbx_strand_id
1 'polypeptide(L)'
;GYRVWIDFDQMHGNVMDAMAQAIDQSEIIIICMSEHYRQSNYCRAEAHYAFQRQRQIVPVLMQKHYKPDGWLLFLIGQLLYVDFTKYEFVRAMEMLSKELKAIHIPDINIISVQPKKDIDIINPNISQSSPPQIFFDNILQWSQTQAHQWLLQHKLVQLSRLLNDCDGRSLVHLYKYIEQSQSSQIFSSLQEDSLRRISQ
;
A
#
# COMPACT_ATOMS: atom_id res chain seq x y z
N GLY A 1 -20.83 -9.54 19.93
CA GLY A 1 -20.34 -8.14 19.94
C GLY A 1 -18.93 -8.13 19.39
N TYR A 2 -18.44 -6.98 18.91
CA TYR A 2 -17.08 -6.84 18.41
C TYR A 2 -16.15 -6.27 19.49
N ARG A 3 -14.91 -6.77 19.56
CA ARG A 3 -13.84 -6.12 20.33
C ARG A 3 -13.27 -5.01 19.45
N VAL A 4 -13.44 -3.76 19.86
CA VAL A 4 -13.03 -2.58 19.08
C VAL A 4 -11.85 -1.91 19.78
N TRP A 5 -10.86 -1.55 18.98
CA TRP A 5 -9.78 -0.66 19.38
C TRP A 5 -9.89 0.62 18.55
N ILE A 6 -9.65 1.77 19.18
CA ILE A 6 -9.76 3.09 18.55
C ILE A 6 -8.44 3.80 18.82
N ASP A 7 -7.84 4.34 17.78
CA ASP A 7 -6.70 5.23 17.89
C ASP A 7 -7.16 6.54 18.53
N PHE A 8 -6.70 6.81 19.75
CA PHE A 8 -6.94 8.06 20.47
C PHE A 8 -5.60 8.79 20.61
N ASP A 9 -5.59 10.10 20.35
CA ASP A 9 -4.42 11.00 20.39
C ASP A 9 -3.64 11.04 21.74
N GLN A 10 -4.06 10.28 22.77
CA GLN A 10 -3.44 10.26 24.10
C GLN A 10 -2.50 9.07 24.37
N MET A 11 -1.87 8.52 23.34
CA MET A 11 -0.83 7.51 23.54
C MET A 11 0.48 8.17 23.99
N HIS A 12 0.89 7.91 25.23
CA HIS A 12 2.19 8.33 25.76
C HIS A 12 3.20 7.19 25.53
N GLY A 13 4.32 7.45 24.85
CA GLY A 13 5.36 6.44 24.57
C GLY A 13 5.57 6.14 23.09
N ASN A 14 5.90 4.90 22.72
CA ASN A 14 6.09 4.50 21.32
C ASN A 14 4.74 4.25 20.63
N VAL A 15 4.06 5.34 20.26
CA VAL A 15 2.73 5.34 19.62
C VAL A 15 2.69 4.45 18.38
N MET A 16 3.77 4.45 17.59
CA MET A 16 3.86 3.67 16.35
C MET A 16 3.80 2.16 16.60
N ASP A 17 4.46 1.67 17.65
CA ASP A 17 4.43 0.24 18.00
C ASP A 17 3.05 -0.19 18.48
N ALA A 18 2.37 0.66 19.28
CA ALA A 18 1.03 0.38 19.77
C ALA A 18 0.02 0.31 18.62
N MET A 19 0.07 1.27 17.69
CA MET A 19 -0.76 1.27 16.48
C MET A 19 -0.48 0.04 15.60
N ALA A 20 0.79 -0.30 15.38
CA ALA A 20 1.17 -1.48 14.60
C ALA A 20 0.65 -2.78 15.24
N GLN A 21 0.81 -2.94 16.56
CA GLN A 21 0.29 -4.09 17.30
C GLN A 21 -1.24 -4.18 17.22
N ALA A 22 -1.94 -3.05 17.32
CA ALA A 22 -3.39 -3.01 17.20
C ALA A 22 -3.84 -3.48 15.81
N ILE A 23 -3.18 -3.02 14.75
CA ILE A 23 -3.46 -3.46 13.38
C ILE A 23 -3.13 -4.95 13.22
N ASP A 24 -2.05 -5.43 13.81
CA ASP A 24 -1.64 -6.83 13.68
C ASP A 24 -2.59 -7.81 14.38
N GLN A 25 -3.23 -7.37 15.47
CA GLN A 25 -4.22 -8.14 16.23
C GLN A 25 -5.65 -7.95 15.73
N SER A 26 -5.84 -7.14 14.68
CA SER A 26 -7.16 -6.85 14.12
C SER A 26 -7.40 -7.65 12.83
N GLU A 27 -8.62 -8.14 12.67
CA GLU A 27 -9.08 -8.79 11.44
C GLU A 27 -9.56 -7.77 10.43
N ILE A 28 -10.26 -6.74 10.91
CA ILE A 28 -10.89 -5.69 10.11
C ILE A 28 -10.43 -4.33 10.61
N ILE A 29 -10.07 -3.46 9.67
CA ILE A 29 -9.67 -2.07 9.89
C ILE A 29 -10.75 -1.18 9.26
N ILE A 30 -11.36 -0.34 10.09
CA ILE A 30 -12.38 0.62 9.64
C ILE A 30 -11.71 1.97 9.42
N ILE A 31 -11.74 2.46 8.18
CA ILE A 31 -11.16 3.77 7.84
C ILE A 31 -12.26 4.82 7.83
N CYS A 32 -12.23 5.73 8.81
CA CYS A 32 -13.14 6.86 8.90
C CYS A 32 -12.67 8.02 8.01
N MET A 33 -13.10 8.01 6.76
CA MET A 33 -12.72 8.99 5.75
C MET A 33 -13.19 10.40 6.11
N SER A 34 -12.22 11.31 6.16
CA SER A 34 -12.38 12.75 6.33
C SER A 34 -11.15 13.46 5.78
N GLU A 35 -11.22 14.79 5.66
CA GLU A 35 -10.09 15.61 5.25
C GLU A 35 -8.94 15.53 6.27
N HIS A 36 -9.27 15.52 7.57
CA HIS A 36 -8.28 15.34 8.64
C HIS A 36 -7.59 13.98 8.58
N TYR A 37 -8.35 12.91 8.35
CA TYR A 37 -7.77 11.58 8.16
C TYR A 37 -6.78 11.56 6.99
N ARG A 38 -7.14 12.18 5.87
CA ARG A 38 -6.31 12.25 4.67
C ARG A 38 -5.00 13.05 4.86
N GLN A 39 -5.06 14.11 5.67
CA GLN A 39 -3.91 14.98 5.93
C GLN A 39 -2.96 14.42 7.01
N SER A 40 -3.44 13.51 7.87
CA SER A 40 -2.63 12.93 8.94
C SER A 40 -1.59 11.94 8.41
N ASN A 41 -0.32 12.19 8.72
CA ASN A 41 0.77 11.26 8.41
C ASN A 41 0.64 9.95 9.19
N TYR A 42 0.08 9.98 10.41
CA TYR A 42 -0.16 8.78 11.22
C TYR A 42 -1.25 7.92 10.59
N CYS A 43 -2.41 8.51 10.28
CA CYS A 43 -3.51 7.78 9.61
C CYS A 43 -3.08 7.23 8.24
N ARG A 44 -2.21 7.96 7.52
CA ARG A 44 -1.61 7.47 6.28
C ARG A 44 -0.70 6.25 6.52
N ALA A 45 0.16 6.30 7.53
CA ALA A 45 1.03 5.20 7.89
C ALA A 45 0.22 3.97 8.32
N GLU A 46 -0.80 4.14 9.17
CA GLU A 46 -1.71 3.09 9.60
C GLU A 46 -2.45 2.44 8.43
N ALA A 47 -3.03 3.24 7.54
CA ALA A 47 -3.73 2.74 6.36
C ALA A 47 -2.80 1.93 5.45
N HIS A 48 -1.58 2.44 5.21
CA HIS A 48 -0.57 1.72 4.43
C HIS A 48 -0.13 0.43 5.13
N TYR A 49 0.07 0.45 6.45
CA TYR A 49 0.45 -0.73 7.21
C TYR A 49 -0.65 -1.79 7.19
N ALA A 50 -1.91 -1.39 7.41
CA ALA A 50 -3.08 -2.27 7.29
C ALA A 50 -3.15 -2.91 5.89
N PHE A 51 -2.95 -2.11 4.84
CA PHE A 51 -2.91 -2.60 3.46
C PHE A 51 -1.76 -3.58 3.22
N GLN A 52 -0.55 -3.27 3.69
CA GLN A 52 0.63 -4.15 3.59
C GLN A 52 0.43 -5.48 4.34
N ARG A 53 -0.25 -5.43 5.49
CA ARG A 53 -0.61 -6.62 6.28
C ARG A 53 -1.81 -7.37 5.72
N GLN A 54 -2.33 -6.96 4.56
CA GLN A 54 -3.50 -7.55 3.91
C GLN A 54 -4.70 -7.60 4.85
N ARG A 55 -4.82 -6.61 5.75
CA ARG A 55 -5.98 -6.48 6.62
C ARG A 55 -7.17 -6.09 5.78
N GLN A 56 -8.32 -6.59 6.19
CA GLN A 56 -9.57 -6.20 5.59
C GLN A 56 -9.84 -4.72 5.90
N ILE A 57 -9.90 -3.89 4.86
CA ILE A 57 -10.22 -2.48 5.03
C ILE A 57 -11.69 -2.24 4.68
N VAL A 58 -12.43 -1.61 5.59
CA VAL A 58 -13.81 -1.15 5.38
C VAL A 58 -13.83 0.37 5.49
N PRO A 59 -13.90 1.11 4.36
CA PRO A 59 -13.96 2.55 4.39
C PRO A 59 -15.36 3.05 4.78
N VAL A 60 -15.39 4.15 5.52
CA VAL A 60 -16.62 4.77 6.01
C VAL A 60 -16.52 6.28 5.82
N LEU A 61 -17.48 6.89 5.13
CA LEU A 61 -17.50 8.33 4.91
C LEU A 61 -18.12 9.03 6.10
N MET A 62 -17.32 9.82 6.83
CA MET A 62 -17.75 10.54 8.04
C MET A 62 -17.91 12.05 7.84
N GLN A 63 -17.37 12.60 6.76
CA GLN A 63 -17.41 14.04 6.47
C GLN A 63 -18.29 14.36 5.26
N LYS A 64 -19.28 15.23 5.45
CA LYS A 64 -20.21 15.63 4.38
C LYS A 64 -19.46 16.30 3.23
N HIS A 65 -19.81 15.94 2.00
CA HIS A 65 -19.19 16.43 0.76
C HIS A 65 -17.69 16.13 0.60
N TYR A 66 -17.11 15.32 1.48
CA TYR A 66 -15.75 14.86 1.32
C TYR A 66 -15.66 13.85 0.17
N LYS A 67 -14.62 13.97 -0.64
CA LYS A 67 -14.25 13.01 -1.67
C LYS A 67 -12.79 12.62 -1.43
N PRO A 68 -12.48 11.32 -1.27
CA PRO A 68 -11.09 10.92 -1.15
C PRO A 68 -10.32 11.29 -2.41
N ASP A 69 -9.09 11.76 -2.25
CA ASP A 69 -8.16 12.05 -3.33
C ASP A 69 -6.77 11.48 -3.04
N GLY A 70 -5.86 11.61 -4.02
CA GLY A 70 -4.45 11.28 -3.87
C GLY A 70 -4.21 9.86 -3.34
N TRP A 71 -3.45 9.76 -2.26
CA TRP A 71 -3.04 8.48 -1.66
C TRP A 71 -4.23 7.69 -1.10
N LEU A 72 -5.23 8.37 -0.55
CA LEU A 72 -6.38 7.70 0.07
C LEU A 72 -7.27 7.13 -1.02
N LEU A 73 -7.58 7.92 -2.07
CA LEU A 73 -8.32 7.41 -3.22
C LEU A 73 -7.61 6.22 -3.88
N PHE A 74 -6.29 6.27 -3.99
CA PHE A 74 -5.52 5.15 -4.53
C PHE A 74 -5.66 3.88 -3.68
N LEU A 75 -5.68 4.01 -2.35
CA LEU A 75 -5.72 2.88 -1.41
C LEU A 75 -7.12 2.23 -1.34
N ILE A 76 -8.17 3.05 -1.30
CA ILE A 76 -9.55 2.56 -1.04
C ILE A 76 -10.52 2.79 -2.20
N GLY A 77 -10.10 3.37 -3.33
CA GLY A 77 -11.00 3.79 -4.41
C GLY A 77 -11.76 2.67 -5.11
N GLN A 78 -11.31 1.41 -4.96
CA GLN A 78 -11.99 0.22 -5.49
C GLN A 78 -12.92 -0.44 -4.46
N LEU A 79 -12.88 0.01 -3.19
CA LEU A 79 -13.67 -0.56 -2.11
C LEU A 79 -15.03 0.13 -2.01
N LEU A 80 -16.06 -0.65 -1.71
CA LEU A 80 -17.35 -0.11 -1.30
C LEU A 80 -17.19 0.54 0.08
N TYR A 81 -17.82 1.70 0.26
CA TYR A 81 -17.80 2.42 1.52
C TYR A 81 -19.22 2.67 2.04
N VAL A 82 -19.34 2.74 3.37
CA VAL A 82 -20.59 3.11 4.03
C VAL A 82 -20.63 4.61 4.26
N ASP A 83 -21.68 5.28 3.81
CA ASP A 83 -21.82 6.73 3.92
C ASP A 83 -22.66 7.14 5.14
N PHE A 84 -21.98 7.58 6.21
CA PHE A 84 -22.64 8.07 7.44
C PHE A 84 -23.16 9.50 7.30
N THR A 85 -22.87 10.18 6.20
CA THR A 85 -23.33 11.55 5.92
C THR A 85 -24.66 11.57 5.17
N LYS A 86 -25.01 10.45 4.53
CA LYS A 86 -26.22 10.29 3.71
C LYS A 86 -27.37 9.63 4.46
N TYR A 87 -27.08 8.71 5.39
CA TYR A 87 -28.08 7.93 6.10
C TYR A 87 -28.12 8.29 7.59
N GLU A 88 -29.28 8.13 8.22
CA GLU A 88 -29.39 8.16 9.68
C GLU A 88 -28.42 7.16 10.33
N PHE A 89 -27.85 7.53 11.48
CA PHE A 89 -26.78 6.78 12.14
C PHE A 89 -27.12 5.29 12.31
N VAL A 90 -28.34 4.97 12.75
CA VAL A 90 -28.79 3.58 12.95
C VAL A 90 -28.74 2.78 11.65
N ARG A 91 -29.21 3.37 10.54
CA ARG A 91 -29.21 2.72 9.22
C ARG A 91 -27.79 2.56 8.67
N ALA A 92 -26.94 3.55 8.84
CA ALA A 92 -25.52 3.46 8.44
C ALA A 92 -24.80 2.36 9.24
N MET A 93 -25.07 2.25 10.54
CA MET A 93 -24.54 1.18 11.39
C MET A 93 -25.04 -0.21 11.01
N GLU A 94 -26.29 -0.35 10.57
CA GLU A 94 -26.80 -1.62 10.01
C GLU A 94 -26.07 -2.01 8.72
N MET A 95 -25.82 -1.04 7.83
CA MET A 95 -25.05 -1.27 6.60
C MET A 95 -23.61 -1.68 6.93
N LEU A 96 -22.93 -0.95 7.82
CA LEU A 96 -21.61 -1.30 8.28
C LEU A 96 -21.58 -2.70 8.92
N SER A 97 -22.57 -3.02 9.76
CA SER A 97 -22.67 -4.34 10.38
C SER A 97 -22.85 -5.48 9.37
N LYS A 98 -23.52 -5.21 8.24
CA LYS A 98 -23.64 -6.19 7.14
C LYS A 98 -22.30 -6.41 6.43
N GLU A 99 -21.60 -5.33 6.11
CA GLU A 99 -20.26 -5.41 5.53
C GLU A 99 -19.32 -6.22 6.43
N LEU A 100 -19.27 -5.89 7.72
CA LEU A 100 -18.43 -6.61 8.70
C LEU A 100 -18.75 -8.12 8.81
N LYS A 101 -20.00 -8.52 8.55
CA LYS A 101 -20.43 -9.94 8.62
C LYS A 101 -20.20 -10.69 7.31
N ALA A 102 -20.41 -10.06 6.16
CA ALA A 102 -20.23 -10.66 4.84
C ALA A 102 -18.79 -11.18 4.64
N ILE A 103 -17.87 -10.57 5.37
CA ILE A 103 -16.44 -10.84 5.40
C ILE A 103 -16.09 -12.14 6.14
N HIS A 104 -16.91 -12.54 7.11
CA HIS A 104 -16.63 -13.66 8.01
C HIS A 104 -17.10 -15.02 7.47
N ILE A 105 -17.55 -15.09 6.21
CA ILE A 105 -17.89 -16.34 5.51
C ILE A 105 -16.73 -16.67 4.56
N PRO A 106 -15.83 -17.62 4.90
CA PRO A 106 -14.77 -18.04 3.99
C PRO A 106 -15.36 -18.98 2.95
N ASP A 107 -15.93 -18.44 1.87
CA ASP A 107 -16.17 -19.25 0.68
C ASP A 107 -14.93 -19.22 -0.22
N ILE A 108 -14.18 -20.32 -0.11
CA ILE A 108 -13.42 -20.90 -1.21
C ILE A 108 -14.35 -20.94 -2.43
N ASN A 109 -14.23 -19.96 -3.31
CA ASN A 109 -14.68 -20.07 -4.69
C ASN A 109 -13.56 -19.58 -5.60
N ILE A 110 -12.68 -20.53 -5.90
CA ILE A 110 -11.89 -20.54 -7.11
C ILE A 110 -12.89 -20.42 -8.27
N ILE A 111 -13.08 -19.21 -8.78
CA ILE A 111 -13.75 -19.04 -10.07
C ILE A 111 -12.74 -19.48 -11.13
N SER A 112 -12.87 -20.75 -11.53
CA SER A 112 -12.28 -21.26 -12.75
C SER A 112 -12.86 -20.48 -13.95
N VAL A 113 -12.07 -19.59 -14.54
CA VAL A 113 -12.41 -19.04 -15.86
C VAL A 113 -12.01 -20.06 -16.91
N GLN A 114 -13.00 -20.83 -17.37
CA GLN A 114 -12.91 -21.59 -18.62
C GLN A 114 -13.12 -20.64 -19.81
N PRO A 115 -12.42 -20.83 -20.94
CA PRO A 115 -12.43 -19.90 -22.05
C PRO A 115 -13.67 -20.10 -22.93
N LYS A 116 -14.48 -19.06 -23.12
CA LYS A 116 -15.41 -19.01 -24.25
C LYS A 116 -14.74 -18.26 -25.41
N LYS A 117 -14.46 -19.03 -26.45
CA LYS A 117 -14.31 -18.57 -27.82
C LYS A 117 -15.60 -17.83 -28.21
N ASP A 118 -15.47 -16.64 -28.76
CA ASP A 118 -15.84 -16.40 -30.15
C ASP A 118 -15.08 -15.18 -30.67
N ILE A 119 -14.50 -15.37 -31.85
CA ILE A 119 -13.74 -14.44 -32.66
C ILE A 119 -14.72 -13.87 -33.69
N ASP A 120 -14.59 -12.58 -34.03
CA ASP A 120 -14.59 -12.03 -35.40
C ASP A 120 -14.66 -10.50 -35.33
N ILE A 121 -13.98 -9.64 -36.10
CA ILE A 121 -12.88 -9.69 -37.07
C ILE A 121 -12.46 -8.21 -37.28
N ILE A 122 -11.16 -7.93 -37.20
CA ILE A 122 -10.33 -6.94 -37.96
C ILE A 122 -10.75 -5.45 -38.03
N ASN A 123 -9.90 -4.58 -37.46
CA ASN A 123 -9.18 -3.58 -38.26
C ASN A 123 -7.83 -3.16 -37.63
N PRO A 124 -6.73 -3.05 -38.43
CA PRO A 124 -5.38 -2.75 -37.96
C PRO A 124 -5.09 -1.24 -38.01
N ASN A 125 -4.07 -0.83 -37.25
CA ASN A 125 -3.46 0.50 -37.16
C ASN A 125 -4.06 1.43 -36.09
N ILE A 126 -3.35 1.56 -34.96
CA ILE A 126 -2.51 2.73 -34.65
C ILE A 126 -1.52 2.32 -33.55
N SER A 127 -0.24 2.43 -33.86
CA SER A 127 0.88 2.29 -32.94
C SER A 127 0.88 3.44 -31.92
N GLN A 128 0.80 3.13 -30.63
CA GLN A 128 1.47 3.89 -29.57
C GLN A 128 1.94 2.92 -28.49
N SER A 129 3.24 2.65 -28.49
CA SER A 129 3.96 1.91 -27.46
C SER A 129 3.86 2.67 -26.14
N SER A 130 2.92 2.28 -25.29
CA SER A 130 2.95 2.63 -23.87
C SER A 130 4.07 1.81 -23.21
N PRO A 131 4.93 2.41 -22.35
CA PRO A 131 5.91 1.64 -21.58
C PRO A 131 5.18 0.60 -20.72
N PRO A 132 5.77 -0.57 -20.46
CA PRO A 132 5.11 -1.60 -19.67
C PRO A 132 4.77 -1.02 -18.29
N GLN A 133 3.47 -0.99 -17.96
CA GLN A 133 3.03 -0.78 -16.59
C GLN A 133 3.41 -2.03 -15.81
N ILE A 134 4.59 -1.98 -15.18
CA ILE A 134 5.06 -3.06 -14.31
C ILE A 134 4.23 -2.97 -13.03
N PHE A 135 3.18 -3.77 -12.95
CA PHE A 135 2.57 -4.16 -11.69
C PHE A 135 3.69 -4.77 -10.83
N PHE A 136 4.05 -4.08 -9.75
CA PHE A 136 5.12 -4.53 -8.87
C PHE A 136 4.60 -5.59 -7.89
N ASP A 137 4.20 -6.73 -8.42
CA ASP A 137 4.00 -7.92 -7.61
C ASP A 137 5.38 -8.45 -7.18
N ASN A 138 5.57 -8.59 -5.87
CA ASN A 138 6.70 -9.23 -5.20
C ASN A 138 8.11 -8.74 -5.59
N ILE A 139 8.61 -7.74 -4.84
CA ILE A 139 9.98 -7.18 -4.97
C ILE A 139 11.11 -8.23 -5.00
N LEU A 140 10.90 -9.43 -4.43
CA LEU A 140 11.89 -10.51 -4.43
C LEU A 140 12.14 -11.13 -5.82
N GLN A 141 11.32 -10.81 -6.81
CA GLN A 141 11.45 -11.28 -8.19
C GLN A 141 11.94 -10.21 -9.17
N TRP A 142 12.17 -8.97 -8.70
CA TRP A 142 12.57 -7.91 -9.61
C TRP A 142 13.96 -8.12 -10.17
N SER A 143 14.07 -7.93 -11.48
CA SER A 143 15.35 -7.81 -12.17
C SER A 143 16.06 -6.48 -11.86
N GLN A 144 17.34 -6.40 -12.21
CA GLN A 144 18.15 -5.18 -12.05
C GLN A 144 17.52 -3.96 -12.73
N THR A 145 16.96 -4.14 -13.92
CA THR A 145 16.28 -3.06 -14.67
C THR A 145 15.04 -2.55 -13.93
N GLN A 146 14.27 -3.45 -13.32
CA GLN A 146 13.06 -3.10 -12.57
C GLN A 146 13.41 -2.38 -11.26
N ALA A 147 14.44 -2.85 -10.56
CA ALA A 147 14.99 -2.17 -9.39
C ALA A 147 15.51 -0.77 -9.74
N HIS A 148 16.24 -0.61 -10.85
CA HIS A 148 16.73 0.68 -11.33
C HIS A 148 15.58 1.64 -11.68
N GLN A 149 14.57 1.17 -12.41
CA GLN A 149 13.39 1.97 -12.77
C GLN A 149 12.60 2.40 -11.54
N TRP A 150 12.48 1.53 -10.54
CA TRP A 150 11.84 1.88 -9.27
C TRP A 150 12.59 3.00 -8.54
N LEU A 151 13.93 2.93 -8.46
CA LEU A 151 14.74 3.98 -7.85
C LEU A 151 14.56 5.33 -8.56
N LEU A 152 14.50 5.33 -9.91
CA LEU A 152 14.24 6.54 -10.69
C LEU A 152 12.83 7.10 -10.45
N GLN A 153 11.81 6.23 -10.40
CA GLN A 153 10.42 6.62 -10.15
C GLN A 153 10.25 7.29 -8.78
N HIS A 154 11.02 6.84 -7.78
CA HIS A 154 11.05 7.42 -6.44
C HIS A 154 12.01 8.62 -6.28
N LYS A 155 12.53 9.17 -7.39
CA LYS A 155 13.47 10.31 -7.44
C LYS A 155 14.82 10.05 -6.76
N LEU A 156 15.21 8.79 -6.58
CA LEU A 156 16.49 8.39 -6.01
C LEU A 156 17.57 8.23 -7.10
N VAL A 157 17.74 9.27 -7.92
CA VAL A 157 18.56 9.23 -9.16
C VAL A 157 20.05 8.97 -8.88
N GLN A 158 20.58 9.48 -7.77
CA GLN A 158 21.98 9.22 -7.41
C GLN A 158 22.18 7.78 -6.93
N LEU A 159 21.19 7.23 -6.21
CA LEU A 159 21.22 5.83 -5.77
C LEU A 159 20.99 4.86 -6.93
N SER A 160 20.22 5.21 -7.95
CA SER A 160 20.04 4.34 -9.13
C SER A 160 21.36 4.14 -9.89
N ARG A 161 22.26 5.13 -9.87
CA ARG A 161 23.60 5.02 -10.45
C ARG A 161 24.55 4.17 -9.61
N LEU A 162 24.47 4.28 -8.28
CA LEU A 162 25.30 3.50 -7.36
C LEU A 162 24.84 2.03 -7.28
N LEU A 163 23.54 1.79 -7.31
CA LEU A 163 22.91 0.46 -7.19
C LEU A 163 22.55 -0.13 -8.55
N ASN A 164 23.30 0.20 -9.61
CA ASN A 164 22.96 -0.18 -10.98
C ASN A 164 22.92 -1.72 -11.19
N ASP A 165 23.70 -2.46 -10.40
CA ASP A 165 23.79 -3.92 -10.47
C ASP A 165 22.88 -4.63 -9.45
N CYS A 166 22.08 -3.87 -8.68
CA CYS A 166 21.21 -4.43 -7.65
C CYS A 166 19.88 -4.91 -8.25
N ASP A 167 19.53 -6.16 -7.94
CA ASP A 167 18.19 -6.72 -8.16
C ASP A 167 17.27 -6.45 -6.95
N GLY A 168 16.00 -6.85 -7.05
CA GLY A 168 15.04 -6.59 -5.98
C GLY A 168 15.39 -7.27 -4.65
N ARG A 169 16.06 -8.43 -4.68
CA ARG A 169 16.54 -9.12 -3.47
C ARG A 169 17.64 -8.32 -2.79
N SER A 170 18.56 -7.77 -3.57
CA SER A 170 19.63 -6.90 -3.09
C SER A 170 19.08 -5.63 -2.43
N LEU A 171 18.03 -5.03 -3.01
CA LEU A 171 17.34 -3.89 -2.39
C LEU A 171 16.67 -4.24 -1.06
N VAL A 172 16.01 -5.40 -0.97
CA VAL A 172 15.42 -5.88 0.29
C VAL A 172 16.49 -6.17 1.34
N HIS A 173 17.63 -6.75 0.94
CA HIS A 173 18.75 -6.98 1.82
C HIS A 173 19.36 -5.67 2.32
N LEU A 174 19.55 -4.69 1.43
CA LEU A 174 20.04 -3.35 1.79
C LEU A 174 19.09 -2.67 2.79
N TYR A 175 17.77 -2.74 2.56
CA TYR A 175 16.77 -2.22 3.48
C TYR A 175 16.86 -2.88 4.86
N LYS A 176 16.91 -4.21 4.92
CA LYS A 176 17.08 -4.96 6.19
C LYS A 176 18.39 -4.60 6.91
N TYR A 177 19.46 -4.36 6.16
CA TYR A 177 20.75 -3.97 6.72
C TYR A 177 20.73 -2.55 7.31
N ILE A 178 20.01 -1.63 6.66
CA ILE A 178 19.78 -0.26 7.17
C ILE A 178 18.92 -0.30 8.44
N GLU A 179 17.89 -1.15 8.46
CA GLU A 179 16.97 -1.32 9.60
C GLU A 179 17.67 -1.93 10.83
N GLN A 180 18.66 -2.81 10.63
CA GLN A 180 19.43 -3.47 11.70
C GLN A 180 20.55 -2.60 12.31
N SER A 181 20.47 -1.27 12.19
CA SER A 181 21.30 -0.28 12.90
C SER A 181 22.80 -0.21 12.54
N GLN A 182 23.25 -0.82 11.43
CA GLN A 182 24.62 -0.66 10.91
C GLN A 182 24.74 0.46 9.85
N SER A 183 24.01 1.56 10.05
CA SER A 183 23.93 2.64 9.05
C SER A 183 25.29 3.30 8.75
N SER A 184 26.17 3.43 9.74
CA SER A 184 27.50 4.04 9.57
C SER A 184 28.40 3.28 8.60
N GLN A 185 28.37 1.94 8.64
CA GLN A 185 29.16 1.09 7.75
C GLN A 185 28.65 1.16 6.31
N ILE A 186 27.32 1.25 6.14
CA ILE A 186 26.69 1.40 4.82
C ILE A 186 27.06 2.74 4.19
N PHE A 187 27.02 3.83 4.95
CA PHE A 187 27.44 5.14 4.45
C PHE A 187 28.93 5.15 4.08
N SER A 188 29.81 4.52 4.88
CA SER A 188 31.21 4.39 4.51
C SER A 188 31.42 3.54 3.25
N SER A 189 30.72 2.42 3.11
CA SER A 189 30.85 1.56 1.92
C SER A 189 30.30 2.22 0.66
N LEU A 190 29.17 2.93 0.75
CA LEU A 190 28.62 3.70 -0.38
C LEU A 190 29.51 4.88 -0.76
N GLN A 191 30.11 5.54 0.23
CA GLN A 191 31.07 6.62 0.01
C GLN A 191 32.36 6.10 -0.64
N GLU A 192 32.90 4.97 -0.17
CA GLU A 192 34.07 4.32 -0.79
C GLU A 192 33.78 3.87 -2.24
N ASP A 193 32.62 3.26 -2.50
CA ASP A 193 32.26 2.82 -3.86
C ASP A 193 32.05 4.02 -4.80
N SER A 194 31.41 5.09 -4.30
CA SER A 194 31.33 6.37 -5.00
C SER A 194 32.71 6.93 -5.35
N LEU A 195 33.65 6.91 -4.40
CA LEU A 195 35.01 7.42 -4.62
C LEU A 195 35.79 6.56 -5.64
N ARG A 196 35.67 5.24 -5.57
CA ARG A 196 36.31 4.32 -6.53
C ARG A 196 35.86 4.61 -7.97
N ARG A 197 34.56 4.84 -8.18
CA ARG A 197 33.98 5.14 -9.50
C ARG A 197 34.35 6.54 -10.04
N ILE A 198 34.73 7.48 -9.17
CA ILE A 198 35.23 8.80 -9.57
C ILE A 198 36.73 8.76 -9.89
N SER A 199 37.48 7.83 -9.28
CA SER A 199 38.92 7.65 -9.49
C SER A 199 39.32 6.75 -10.68
N GLN A 200 38.34 6.20 -11.40
CA GLN A 200 38.52 5.43 -12.64
C GLN A 200 38.12 6.27 -13.85
#